data_AF-A0A7L3HHZ6-F1
#
_entry.id   AF-A0A7L3HHZ6-F1
#
_cell.length_a   1.000
_cell.length_b   1.000
_cell.length_c   1.000
_cell.angle_alpha   90.00
_cell.angle_beta   90.00
_cell.angle_gamma   90.00
#
_symmetry.space_group_name_H-M   'P 1'
#
loop_
_entity.id
_entity.type
_entity.pdbx_description
1 polymer ?
#
loop_
_entity_poly.entity_id
_entity_poly.type
_entity_poly.pdbx_seq_one_letter_code
_entity_poly.pdbx_strand_id
1 'polypeptide(L)'
;AAAAMAPRREAALVLLLLVLPPASAGLSGYFGTKSRYEEVNPHLLSDPLSLGPGAGGSLPASCAPLQLRAVLRHGTRYPTAGQVRRLGELHSRLLRRAAGAAAALADWPMWYEESLDGRLAPQGRRDMEQLARRMAARFPALFAARRRLALASSSKHRCLQSGAAFRRGLGPTLDFGGDEVEVEVNDSLMRFFDHCAKFVALVEDNDAAMCQVNTFKEGPEMKKVLEKVASALCLPVEELNADLVQVAFLTCSYELAIKNVTSPWCSLFSEEDAKVLEYLNDLKQYWKRGYGYDINSRSSCILFQDIFQHLDKAVEESK
;
A
#
# COMPACT_ATOMS: atom_id res chain seq x y z
N ALA A 1 -11.09 44.21 -62.55
CA ALA A 1 -10.02 43.28 -62.21
C ALA A 1 -9.41 43.72 -60.88
N ALA A 2 -9.90 43.16 -59.77
CA ALA A 2 -9.43 43.48 -58.43
C ALA A 2 -8.39 42.43 -58.02
N ALA A 3 -7.16 42.86 -57.79
CA ALA A 3 -6.05 42.01 -57.39
C ALA A 3 -6.13 41.70 -55.89
N ALA A 4 -6.13 40.42 -55.54
CA ALA A 4 -6.24 39.90 -54.18
C ALA A 4 -4.90 40.02 -53.43
N MET A 5 -4.95 40.53 -52.20
CA MET A 5 -3.86 40.53 -51.22
C MET A 5 -3.64 39.12 -50.65
N ALA A 6 -2.40 38.65 -50.66
CA ALA A 6 -1.97 37.40 -50.02
C ALA A 6 -1.76 37.61 -48.50
N PRO A 7 -2.08 36.63 -47.63
CA PRO A 7 -1.85 36.75 -46.20
C PRO A 7 -0.43 36.30 -45.82
N ARG A 8 0.20 37.07 -44.91
CA ARG A 8 1.48 36.75 -44.28
C ARG A 8 1.33 35.54 -43.35
N ARG A 9 2.23 34.56 -43.48
CA ARG A 9 2.35 33.43 -42.55
C ARG A 9 3.16 33.87 -41.33
N GLU A 10 2.52 33.99 -40.18
CA GLU A 10 3.22 34.03 -38.89
C GLU A 10 3.66 32.62 -38.51
N ALA A 11 4.96 32.43 -38.29
CA ALA A 11 5.51 31.19 -37.79
C ALA A 11 5.31 31.13 -36.27
N ALA A 12 4.34 30.35 -35.82
CA ALA A 12 4.18 30.02 -34.41
C ALA A 12 5.31 29.06 -33.99
N LEU A 13 6.21 29.55 -33.14
CA LEU A 13 7.26 28.76 -32.50
C LEU A 13 6.59 27.86 -31.45
N VAL A 14 6.28 26.62 -31.81
CA VAL A 14 5.79 25.61 -30.85
C VAL A 14 6.96 25.21 -29.96
N LEU A 15 6.98 25.74 -28.74
CA LEU A 15 7.88 25.30 -27.69
C LEU A 15 7.45 23.88 -27.29
N LEU A 16 8.13 22.85 -27.80
CA LEU A 16 8.00 21.49 -27.31
C LEU A 16 8.50 21.49 -25.86
N LEU A 17 7.58 21.61 -24.90
CA LEU A 17 7.84 21.24 -23.51
C LEU A 17 8.15 19.74 -23.54
N LEU A 18 9.44 19.40 -23.49
CA LEU A 18 9.89 18.07 -23.10
C LEU A 18 9.30 17.80 -21.71
N VAL A 19 8.17 17.10 -21.67
CA VAL A 19 7.63 16.54 -20.44
C VAL A 19 8.64 15.50 -19.99
N LEU A 20 9.56 15.92 -19.11
CA LEU A 20 10.35 14.98 -18.33
C LEU A 20 9.37 13.97 -17.74
N PRO A 21 9.61 12.66 -17.87
CA PRO A 21 8.77 11.68 -17.21
C PRO A 21 8.70 12.05 -15.72
N PRO A 22 7.53 11.89 -15.07
CA PRO A 22 7.37 12.27 -13.67
C PRO A 22 8.49 11.62 -12.86
N ALA A 23 9.04 12.31 -11.87
CA ALA A 23 10.17 11.81 -11.05
C ALA A 23 9.90 10.47 -10.32
N SER A 24 8.67 9.94 -10.39
CA SER A 24 8.29 8.59 -9.93
C SER A 24 8.35 7.52 -11.03
N ALA A 25 8.59 7.87 -12.29
CA ALA A 25 8.69 6.95 -13.41
C ALA A 25 9.84 5.95 -13.14
N GLY A 26 9.47 4.74 -12.75
CA GLY A 26 10.39 3.66 -12.37
C GLY A 26 10.43 3.33 -10.87
N LEU A 27 9.97 4.21 -9.97
CA LEU A 27 10.04 3.94 -8.52
C LEU A 27 8.89 3.08 -8.00
N SER A 28 7.73 3.10 -8.66
CA SER A 28 6.50 2.48 -8.14
C SER A 28 6.57 0.96 -7.96
N GLY A 29 7.46 0.30 -8.70
CA GLY A 29 7.75 -1.13 -8.55
C GLY A 29 8.52 -1.49 -7.27
N TYR A 30 9.04 -0.50 -6.53
CA TYR A 30 9.96 -0.69 -5.40
C TYR A 30 9.39 -0.18 -4.07
N PHE A 31 8.06 -0.01 -3.97
CA PHE A 31 7.42 0.41 -2.72
C PHE A 31 6.91 -0.74 -1.86
N GLY A 32 7.08 -1.98 -2.31
CA GLY A 32 6.72 -3.20 -1.58
C GLY A 32 5.33 -3.15 -0.98
N THR A 33 5.27 -3.29 0.35
CA THR A 33 3.99 -3.28 1.08
C THR A 33 3.26 -1.93 1.08
N LYS A 34 3.84 -0.88 0.48
CA LYS A 34 3.25 0.46 0.33
C LYS A 34 2.82 0.77 -1.10
N SER A 35 3.13 -0.10 -2.07
CA SER A 35 2.60 0.02 -3.42
C SER A 35 1.08 0.10 -3.41
N ARG A 36 0.52 1.01 -4.20
CA ARG A 36 -0.93 1.07 -4.43
C ARG A 36 -1.37 -0.16 -5.23
N TYR A 37 -2.64 -0.54 -5.08
CA TYR A 37 -3.17 -1.79 -5.63
C TYR A 37 -3.12 -1.83 -7.17
N GLU A 38 -3.21 -0.65 -7.80
CA GLU A 38 -3.20 -0.44 -9.24
C GLU A 38 -1.83 -0.69 -9.89
N GLU A 39 -0.73 -0.65 -9.14
CA GLU A 39 0.61 -0.95 -9.71
C GLU A 39 0.71 -2.40 -10.20
N VAL A 40 0.02 -3.32 -9.53
CA VAL A 40 -0.06 -4.73 -9.94
C VAL A 40 -1.35 -5.06 -10.69
N ASN A 41 -2.26 -4.08 -10.82
CA ASN A 41 -3.53 -4.20 -11.55
C ASN A 41 -3.78 -2.94 -12.41
N PRO A 42 -2.98 -2.70 -13.46
CA PRO A 42 -2.96 -1.41 -14.17
C PRO A 42 -4.29 -1.04 -14.85
N HIS A 43 -5.11 -2.04 -15.20
CA HIS A 43 -6.44 -1.83 -15.77
C HIS A 43 -7.39 -1.06 -14.84
N LEU A 44 -7.13 -1.08 -13.53
CA LEU A 44 -7.93 -0.36 -12.53
C LEU A 44 -7.71 1.16 -12.57
N LEU A 45 -6.62 1.64 -13.19
CA LEU A 45 -6.40 3.07 -13.40
C LEU A 45 -7.40 3.65 -14.40
N SER A 46 -7.77 2.88 -15.42
CA SER A 46 -8.75 3.29 -16.44
C SER A 46 -10.18 2.98 -16.03
N ASP A 47 -10.41 1.83 -15.39
CA ASP A 47 -11.72 1.41 -14.91
C ASP A 47 -11.57 0.73 -13.54
N PRO A 48 -11.84 1.44 -12.44
CA PRO A 48 -11.70 0.91 -11.09
C PRO A 48 -12.62 -0.30 -10.79
N LEU A 49 -13.64 -0.55 -11.60
CA LEU A 49 -14.55 -1.69 -11.46
C LEU A 49 -14.26 -2.82 -12.45
N SER A 50 -13.25 -2.66 -13.30
CA SER A 50 -12.84 -3.68 -14.25
C SER A 50 -12.51 -4.98 -13.53
N LEU A 51 -13.01 -6.08 -14.08
CA LEU A 51 -12.66 -7.43 -13.63
C LEU A 51 -11.31 -7.90 -14.20
N GLY A 52 -10.61 -7.05 -14.95
CA GLY A 52 -9.29 -7.34 -15.50
C GLY A 52 -9.32 -8.10 -16.83
N PRO A 53 -8.14 -8.26 -17.45
CA PRO A 53 -7.99 -8.94 -18.73
C PRO A 53 -8.42 -10.41 -18.61
N GLY A 54 -9.22 -10.90 -19.56
CA GLY A 54 -9.70 -12.27 -19.50
C GLY A 54 -10.74 -12.51 -18.39
N ALA A 55 -11.55 -11.50 -18.04
CA ALA A 55 -12.72 -11.66 -17.16
C ALA A 55 -13.76 -12.70 -17.66
N GLY A 56 -13.56 -13.24 -18.86
CA GLY A 56 -14.18 -14.47 -19.37
C GLY A 56 -13.50 -15.78 -18.91
N GLY A 57 -12.58 -15.72 -17.94
CA GLY A 57 -12.09 -16.86 -17.15
C GLY A 57 -13.19 -17.39 -16.25
N SER A 58 -14.32 -17.72 -16.88
CA SER A 58 -15.37 -18.54 -16.35
C SER A 58 -14.70 -19.81 -15.84
N LEU A 59 -15.01 -20.18 -14.60
CA LEU A 59 -14.86 -21.56 -14.18
C LEU A 59 -15.38 -22.46 -15.32
N PRO A 60 -14.80 -23.65 -15.53
CA PRO A 60 -15.31 -24.59 -16.53
C PRO A 60 -16.84 -24.67 -16.42
N ALA A 61 -17.57 -24.83 -17.53
CA ALA A 61 -19.04 -24.81 -17.50
C ALA A 61 -19.66 -25.83 -16.51
N SER A 62 -18.91 -26.87 -16.14
CA SER A 62 -19.25 -27.86 -15.12
C SER A 62 -19.05 -27.43 -13.66
N CYS A 63 -18.51 -26.23 -13.42
CA CYS A 63 -18.12 -25.75 -12.10
C CYS A 63 -18.92 -24.50 -11.71
N ALA A 64 -19.53 -24.55 -10.52
CA ALA A 64 -20.16 -23.40 -9.89
C ALA A 64 -19.39 -23.04 -8.61
N PRO A 65 -19.12 -21.74 -8.33
CA PRO A 65 -18.57 -21.34 -7.04
C PRO A 65 -19.54 -21.74 -5.91
N LEU A 66 -19.03 -22.44 -4.90
CA LEU A 66 -19.80 -22.90 -3.76
C LEU A 66 -19.71 -21.94 -2.56
N GLN A 67 -18.50 -21.51 -2.22
CA GLN A 67 -18.21 -20.59 -1.12
C GLN A 67 -17.02 -19.70 -1.50
N LEU A 68 -16.99 -18.49 -0.94
CA LEU A 68 -15.86 -17.57 -1.05
C LEU A 68 -15.36 -17.21 0.35
N ARG A 69 -14.08 -17.49 0.61
CA ARG A 69 -13.35 -17.06 1.80
C ARG A 69 -12.26 -16.10 1.35
N ALA A 70 -12.24 -14.89 1.89
CA ALA A 70 -11.29 -13.86 1.48
C ALA A 70 -10.59 -13.26 2.71
N VAL A 71 -9.26 -13.26 2.69
CA VAL A 71 -8.43 -12.57 3.68
C VAL A 71 -7.94 -11.28 3.03
N LEU A 72 -8.48 -10.15 3.51
CA LEU A 72 -8.25 -8.84 2.90
C LEU A 72 -7.44 -7.95 3.83
N ARG A 73 -6.34 -7.39 3.32
CA ARG A 73 -5.62 -6.32 4.01
C ARG A 73 -6.48 -5.05 4.02
N HIS A 74 -6.28 -4.21 5.03
CA HIS A 74 -6.84 -2.86 5.03
C HIS A 74 -6.47 -2.09 3.74
N GLY A 75 -7.31 -1.14 3.33
CA GLY A 75 -7.02 -0.25 2.20
C GLY A 75 -5.88 0.74 2.48
N THR A 76 -5.63 1.63 1.51
CA THR A 76 -4.62 2.69 1.62
C THR A 76 -4.77 3.52 2.91
N ARG A 77 -3.66 3.74 3.61
CA ARG A 77 -3.61 4.44 4.91
C ARG A 77 -2.55 5.53 4.93
N TYR A 78 -2.68 6.44 5.89
CA TYR A 78 -1.63 7.41 6.23
C TYR A 78 -0.40 6.73 6.86
N PRO A 79 0.77 7.41 6.91
CA PRO A 79 1.93 6.96 7.69
C PRO A 79 1.60 6.81 9.18
N THR A 80 2.40 6.03 9.92
CA THR A 80 2.27 5.97 11.39
C THR A 80 2.85 7.21 12.05
N ALA A 81 2.46 7.52 13.29
CA ALA A 81 2.95 8.69 14.02
C ALA A 81 4.49 8.74 14.08
N GLY A 82 5.14 7.60 14.32
CA GLY A 82 6.61 7.51 14.31
C GLY A 82 7.24 7.81 12.94
N GLN A 83 6.57 7.48 11.83
CA GLN A 83 7.04 7.87 10.49
C GLN A 83 6.85 9.37 10.26
N VAL A 84 5.70 9.92 10.66
CA VAL A 84 5.42 11.37 10.56
C VAL A 84 6.45 12.17 11.36
N ARG A 85 6.78 11.74 12.57
CA ARG A 85 7.79 12.40 13.42
C ARG A 85 9.17 12.41 12.78
N ARG A 86 9.63 11.28 12.25
CA ARG A 86 10.91 11.16 11.52
C ARG A 86 10.93 12.04 10.26
N LEU A 87 9.81 12.09 9.52
CA LEU A 87 9.68 12.98 8.36
C LEU A 87 9.75 14.45 8.79
N GLY A 88 9.06 14.82 9.86
CA GLY A 88 9.10 16.17 10.44
C GLY A 88 10.50 16.56 10.92
N GLU A 89 11.23 15.63 11.55
CA GLU A 89 12.63 15.83 11.91
C GLU A 89 13.49 16.13 10.69
N LEU A 90 13.40 15.31 9.64
CA LEU A 90 14.15 15.51 8.40
C LEU A 90 13.78 16.84 7.74
N HIS A 91 12.49 17.13 7.62
CA HIS A 91 11.98 18.39 7.07
C HIS A 91 12.49 19.61 7.85
N SER A 92 12.53 19.55 9.18
CA SER A 92 13.04 20.63 10.03
C SER A 92 14.52 20.95 9.77
N ARG A 93 15.32 19.97 9.35
CA ARG A 93 16.73 20.15 9.00
C ARG A 93 16.86 20.88 7.67
N LEU A 94 16.00 20.54 6.71
CA LEU A 94 15.95 21.22 5.41
C LEU A 94 15.60 22.70 5.57
N LEU A 95 14.60 23.03 6.39
CA LEU A 95 14.21 24.43 6.66
C LEU A 95 15.36 25.31 7.17
N ARG A 96 16.41 24.73 7.77
CA ARG A 96 17.57 25.49 8.28
C ARG A 96 18.65 25.76 7.23
N ARG A 97 18.73 24.95 6.16
CA ARG A 97 19.91 24.88 5.28
C ARG A 97 19.62 24.61 3.80
N ALA A 98 18.35 24.56 3.39
CA ALA A 98 18.01 24.14 2.05
C ALA A 98 18.58 25.07 0.96
N ALA A 99 19.26 24.47 0.00
CA ALA A 99 19.74 25.11 -1.22
C ALA A 99 19.48 24.17 -2.41
N GLY A 100 19.36 24.73 -3.62
CA GLY A 100 19.16 23.92 -4.84
C GLY A 100 17.93 23.02 -4.79
N ALA A 101 18.08 21.73 -5.10
CA ALA A 101 16.99 20.74 -5.10
C ALA A 101 16.34 20.56 -3.71
N ALA A 102 17.08 20.82 -2.63
CA ALA A 102 16.54 20.78 -1.27
C ALA A 102 15.53 21.90 -0.98
N ALA A 103 15.55 23.01 -1.73
CA ALA A 103 14.62 24.12 -1.55
C ALA A 103 13.17 23.70 -1.82
N ALA A 104 12.93 22.95 -2.91
CA ALA A 104 11.60 22.43 -3.22
C ALA A 104 11.06 21.47 -2.14
N LEU A 105 11.96 20.76 -1.44
CA LEU A 105 11.59 19.87 -0.32
C LEU A 105 11.38 20.63 0.99
N ALA A 106 12.05 21.76 1.19
CA ALA A 106 11.83 22.66 2.32
C ALA A 106 10.51 23.46 2.16
N ASP A 107 10.16 23.81 0.93
CA ASP A 107 8.90 24.48 0.59
C ASP A 107 7.72 23.49 0.52
N TRP A 108 7.99 22.18 0.48
CA TRP A 108 6.93 21.17 0.48
C TRP A 108 6.13 21.26 1.79
N PRO A 109 4.80 21.43 1.72
CA PRO A 109 4.01 21.60 2.93
C PRO A 109 3.99 20.29 3.71
N MET A 110 4.55 20.28 4.92
CA MET A 110 4.45 19.15 5.86
C MET A 110 3.00 19.00 6.37
N TRP A 111 2.14 18.44 5.53
CA TRP A 111 0.70 18.30 5.77
C TRP A 111 0.35 17.04 6.58
N TYR A 112 1.33 16.18 6.85
CA TYR A 112 1.13 15.03 7.74
C TYR A 112 1.15 15.46 9.20
N GLU A 113 0.08 15.11 9.92
CA GLU A 113 -0.01 15.26 11.37
C GLU A 113 0.20 13.91 12.07
N GLU A 114 0.82 13.89 13.25
CA GLU A 114 0.98 12.66 14.04
C GLU A 114 -0.38 12.03 14.40
N SER A 115 -1.44 12.85 14.49
CA SER A 115 -2.83 12.44 14.74
C SER A 115 -3.40 11.48 13.67
N LEU A 116 -2.79 11.46 12.48
CA LEU A 116 -3.19 10.57 11.39
C LEU A 116 -2.79 9.11 11.65
N ASP A 117 -1.83 8.84 12.54
CA ASP A 117 -1.28 7.53 12.95
C ASP A 117 -1.88 6.27 12.29
N GLY A 118 -1.52 6.03 11.02
CA GLY A 118 -1.94 4.83 10.31
C GLY A 118 -3.46 4.70 10.10
N ARG A 119 -4.24 5.78 10.22
CA ARG A 119 -5.67 5.86 9.90
C ARG A 119 -5.89 5.57 8.42
N LEU A 120 -7.04 4.95 8.13
CA LEU A 120 -7.44 4.68 6.75
C LEU A 120 -7.62 6.00 6.01
N ALA A 121 -6.98 6.14 4.86
CA ALA A 121 -7.12 7.32 4.02
C ALA A 121 -8.47 7.27 3.27
N PRO A 122 -8.98 8.41 2.76
CA PRO A 122 -10.15 8.41 1.88
C PRO A 122 -9.99 7.47 0.68
N GLN A 123 -8.78 7.40 0.10
CA GLN A 123 -8.48 6.42 -0.93
C GLN A 123 -8.69 4.98 -0.44
N GLY A 124 -8.21 4.64 0.76
CA GLY A 124 -8.39 3.29 1.33
C GLY A 124 -9.85 2.86 1.49
N ARG A 125 -10.77 3.80 1.70
CA ARG A 125 -12.21 3.48 1.69
C ARG A 125 -12.68 3.12 0.28
N ARG A 126 -12.27 3.90 -0.73
CA ARG A 126 -12.57 3.62 -2.14
C ARG A 126 -12.00 2.28 -2.59
N ASP A 127 -10.76 1.97 -2.21
CA ASP A 127 -10.11 0.69 -2.53
C ASP A 127 -11.00 -0.49 -2.13
N MET A 128 -11.51 -0.46 -0.89
CA MET A 128 -12.33 -1.55 -0.31
C MET A 128 -13.73 -1.60 -0.91
N GLU A 129 -14.37 -0.45 -1.17
CA GLU A 129 -15.67 -0.41 -1.82
C GLU A 129 -15.60 -0.95 -3.25
N GLN A 130 -14.59 -0.56 -4.01
CA GLN A 130 -14.39 -1.03 -5.39
C GLN A 130 -14.03 -2.51 -5.40
N LEU A 131 -13.19 -2.98 -4.48
CA LEU A 131 -12.90 -4.40 -4.32
C LEU A 131 -14.17 -5.22 -4.06
N ALA A 132 -15.05 -4.75 -3.17
CA ALA A 132 -16.32 -5.41 -2.89
C ALA A 132 -17.21 -5.51 -4.14
N ARG A 133 -17.34 -4.41 -4.90
CA ARG A 133 -18.11 -4.39 -6.16
C ARG A 133 -17.55 -5.36 -7.18
N ARG A 134 -16.22 -5.40 -7.35
CA ARG A 134 -15.56 -6.34 -8.26
C ARG A 134 -15.78 -7.80 -7.82
N MET A 135 -15.70 -8.09 -6.53
CA MET A 135 -15.95 -9.44 -6.00
C MET A 135 -17.40 -9.87 -6.23
N ALA A 136 -18.37 -8.99 -5.97
CA ALA A 136 -19.79 -9.27 -6.22
C ALA A 136 -20.09 -9.49 -7.70
N ALA A 137 -19.52 -8.65 -8.57
CA ALA A 137 -19.65 -8.78 -10.03
C ALA A 137 -18.98 -10.06 -10.56
N ARG A 138 -17.88 -10.51 -9.95
CA ARG A 138 -17.20 -11.75 -10.34
C ARG A 138 -17.97 -13.01 -9.93
N PHE A 139 -18.62 -12.99 -8.76
CA PHE A 139 -19.29 -14.17 -8.19
C PHE A 139 -20.76 -13.90 -7.88
N PRO A 140 -21.59 -13.50 -8.87
CA PRO A 140 -22.94 -13.00 -8.61
C PRO A 140 -23.82 -14.00 -7.83
N ALA A 141 -23.68 -15.30 -8.09
CA ALA A 141 -24.44 -16.35 -7.40
C ALA A 141 -24.11 -16.49 -5.89
N LEU A 142 -22.87 -16.15 -5.48
CA LEU A 142 -22.45 -16.16 -4.08
C LEU A 142 -22.90 -14.91 -3.32
N PHE A 143 -23.18 -13.84 -4.05
CA PHE A 143 -23.62 -12.55 -3.50
C PHE A 143 -25.12 -12.32 -3.69
N ALA A 144 -25.88 -13.32 -4.18
CA ALA A 144 -27.33 -13.23 -4.33
C ALA A 144 -28.06 -13.07 -2.98
N ALA A 145 -29.29 -12.55 -3.01
CA ALA A 145 -30.12 -12.37 -1.82
C ALA A 145 -30.28 -13.68 -1.03
N ARG A 146 -30.40 -13.57 0.30
CA ARG A 146 -30.51 -14.71 1.25
C ARG A 146 -29.28 -15.61 1.36
N ARG A 147 -28.16 -15.27 0.70
CA ARG A 147 -26.85 -15.88 1.04
C ARG A 147 -26.40 -15.40 2.41
N ARG A 148 -25.53 -16.17 3.06
CA ARG A 148 -24.92 -15.76 4.33
C ARG A 148 -23.63 -15.02 4.03
N LEU A 149 -23.45 -13.86 4.67
CA LEU A 149 -22.20 -13.12 4.63
C LEU A 149 -21.72 -12.90 6.06
N ALA A 150 -20.50 -13.34 6.35
CA ALA A 150 -19.81 -13.07 7.60
C ALA A 150 -18.61 -12.15 7.31
N LEU A 151 -18.42 -11.13 8.15
CA LEU A 151 -17.28 -10.23 8.09
C LEU A 151 -16.60 -10.21 9.45
N ALA A 152 -15.31 -10.53 9.48
CA ALA A 152 -14.48 -10.41 10.66
C ALA A 152 -13.30 -9.47 10.38
N SER A 153 -12.83 -8.77 11.40
CA SER A 153 -11.71 -7.85 11.30
C SER A 153 -10.92 -7.80 12.62
N SER A 154 -9.66 -7.39 12.54
CA SER A 154 -8.90 -7.03 13.74
C SER A 154 -9.43 -5.73 14.35
N SER A 155 -9.17 -5.50 15.63
CA SER A 155 -9.50 -4.27 16.37
C SER A 155 -8.84 -2.99 15.85
N LYS A 156 -7.85 -3.10 14.94
CA LYS A 156 -7.19 -1.91 14.36
C LYS A 156 -8.22 -1.06 13.61
N HIS A 157 -8.29 0.22 13.96
CA HIS A 157 -9.22 1.22 13.38
C HIS A 157 -9.27 1.20 11.86
N ARG A 158 -8.12 1.13 11.19
CA ARG A 158 -8.03 1.05 9.72
C ARG A 158 -8.63 -0.24 9.14
N CYS A 159 -8.57 -1.35 9.87
CA CYS A 159 -9.14 -2.64 9.46
C CYS A 159 -10.67 -2.63 9.66
N LEU A 160 -11.17 -2.08 10.76
CA LEU A 160 -12.61 -1.91 10.98
C LEU A 160 -13.23 -0.99 9.93
N GLN A 161 -12.59 0.15 9.67
CA GLN A 161 -13.03 1.08 8.62
C GLN A 161 -12.95 0.47 7.22
N SER A 162 -11.98 -0.41 6.96
CA SER A 162 -11.89 -1.14 5.69
C SER A 162 -13.01 -2.16 5.55
N GLY A 163 -13.34 -2.90 6.61
CA GLY A 163 -14.47 -3.84 6.63
C GLY A 163 -15.80 -3.12 6.41
N ALA A 164 -16.02 -1.97 7.06
CA ALA A 164 -17.21 -1.15 6.87
C ALA A 164 -17.30 -0.58 5.44
N ALA A 165 -16.17 -0.16 4.85
CA ALA A 165 -16.12 0.30 3.46
C ALA A 165 -16.39 -0.85 2.48
N PHE A 166 -15.83 -2.04 2.72
CA PHE A 166 -16.13 -3.23 1.93
C PHE A 166 -17.63 -3.57 1.97
N ARG A 167 -18.22 -3.62 3.17
CA ARG A 167 -19.67 -3.80 3.38
C ARG A 167 -20.48 -2.78 2.59
N ARG A 168 -20.10 -1.50 2.63
CA ARG A 168 -20.77 -0.43 1.87
C ARG A 168 -20.69 -0.65 0.37
N GLY A 169 -19.55 -1.12 -0.14
CA GLY A 169 -19.35 -1.39 -1.56
C GLY A 169 -20.29 -2.45 -2.13
N LEU A 170 -20.74 -3.40 -1.30
CA LEU A 170 -21.72 -4.42 -1.67
C LEU A 170 -23.13 -3.85 -1.95
N GLY A 171 -23.45 -2.66 -1.40
CA GLY A 171 -24.72 -1.98 -1.61
C GLY A 171 -25.90 -2.59 -0.85
N PRO A 172 -27.06 -1.88 -0.81
CA PRO A 172 -28.25 -2.32 -0.08
C PRO A 172 -29.04 -3.42 -0.80
N THR A 173 -28.80 -3.63 -2.09
CA THR A 173 -29.50 -4.62 -2.92
C THR A 173 -29.15 -6.06 -2.55
N LEU A 174 -28.06 -6.26 -1.81
CA LEU A 174 -27.70 -7.55 -1.25
C LEU A 174 -28.32 -7.66 0.14
N ASP A 175 -29.62 -7.97 0.18
CA ASP A 175 -30.33 -8.30 1.41
C ASP A 175 -29.85 -9.68 1.90
N PHE A 176 -28.91 -9.64 2.84
CA PHE A 176 -28.34 -10.82 3.49
C PHE A 176 -29.19 -11.34 4.67
N GLY A 177 -30.45 -10.88 4.81
CA GLY A 177 -31.46 -11.53 5.65
C GLY A 177 -31.35 -11.30 7.16
N GLY A 178 -30.98 -10.10 7.61
CA GLY A 178 -30.96 -9.70 9.02
C GLY A 178 -30.30 -8.33 9.20
N ASP A 179 -30.63 -7.64 10.29
CA ASP A 179 -30.09 -6.32 10.67
C ASP A 179 -28.59 -6.22 10.42
N GLU A 180 -28.15 -5.06 9.90
CA GLU A 180 -26.79 -4.68 9.52
C GLU A 180 -25.74 -5.73 9.87
N VAL A 181 -25.25 -6.52 8.89
CA VAL A 181 -24.15 -7.45 9.17
C VAL A 181 -22.93 -6.65 9.61
N GLU A 182 -22.77 -6.57 10.93
CA GLU A 182 -21.68 -5.89 11.60
C GLU A 182 -20.37 -6.63 11.35
N VAL A 183 -19.27 -5.88 11.40
CA VAL A 183 -17.94 -6.46 11.29
C VAL A 183 -17.55 -6.97 12.68
N GLU A 184 -17.50 -8.30 12.83
CA GLU A 184 -17.04 -8.94 14.06
C GLU A 184 -15.58 -8.57 14.34
N VAL A 185 -15.28 -8.17 15.57
CA VAL A 185 -13.90 -7.94 16.01
C VAL A 185 -13.31 -9.25 16.52
N ASN A 186 -12.29 -9.78 15.83
CA ASN A 186 -11.67 -11.05 16.17
C ASN A 186 -10.14 -10.97 16.05
N ASP A 187 -9.48 -10.47 17.10
CA ASP A 187 -8.01 -10.34 17.11
C ASP A 187 -7.29 -11.67 17.25
N SER A 188 -7.89 -12.66 17.91
CA SER A 188 -7.33 -14.01 17.96
C SER A 188 -7.13 -14.55 16.55
N LEU A 189 -8.15 -14.43 15.67
CA LEU A 189 -8.08 -14.90 14.29
C LEU A 189 -7.28 -13.96 13.38
N MET A 190 -7.48 -12.64 13.49
CA MET A 190 -6.95 -11.65 12.52
C MET A 190 -5.60 -11.04 12.93
N ARG A 191 -5.21 -11.20 14.20
CA ARG A 191 -3.91 -10.80 14.77
C ARG A 191 -3.24 -11.96 15.49
N PHE A 192 -3.42 -13.18 14.99
CA PHE A 192 -2.84 -14.42 15.54
C PHE A 192 -1.38 -14.29 16.02
N PHE A 193 -0.58 -13.46 15.34
CA PHE A 193 0.82 -13.22 15.65
C PHE A 193 1.02 -12.49 16.99
N ASP A 194 0.15 -11.55 17.36
CA ASP A 194 0.19 -10.86 18.65
C ASP A 194 -0.22 -11.78 19.81
N HIS A 195 -1.02 -12.81 19.52
CA HIS A 195 -1.52 -13.77 20.52
C HIS A 195 -0.65 -15.03 20.61
N CYS A 196 0.38 -15.16 19.76
CA CYS A 196 1.32 -16.27 19.81
C CYS A 196 2.49 -15.92 20.73
N ALA A 197 2.44 -16.34 22.00
CA ALA A 197 3.47 -16.03 23.00
C ALA A 197 4.90 -16.36 22.54
N LYS A 198 5.09 -17.47 21.82
CA LYS A 198 6.40 -17.84 21.25
C LYS A 198 6.85 -16.86 20.15
N PHE A 199 5.95 -16.42 19.27
CA PHE A 199 6.27 -15.42 18.26
C PHE A 199 6.67 -14.09 18.93
N VAL A 200 5.88 -13.64 19.90
CA VAL A 200 6.13 -12.39 20.63
C VAL A 200 7.51 -12.42 21.29
N ALA A 201 7.80 -13.45 22.08
CA ALA A 201 9.06 -13.56 22.80
C ALA A 201 10.30 -13.73 21.89
N LEU A 202 10.17 -14.50 20.80
CA LEU A 202 11.33 -14.85 19.97
C LEU A 202 11.59 -13.87 18.82
N VAL A 203 10.57 -13.09 18.40
CA VAL A 203 10.64 -12.23 17.20
C VAL A 203 10.19 -10.80 17.47
N GLU A 204 9.03 -10.58 18.09
CA GLU A 204 8.51 -9.21 18.27
C GLU A 204 9.31 -8.41 19.30
N ASP A 205 9.60 -9.03 20.45
CA ASP A 205 10.29 -8.42 21.60
C ASP A 205 11.79 -8.77 21.66
N ASN A 206 12.31 -9.44 20.62
CA ASN A 206 13.71 -9.86 20.54
C ASN A 206 14.47 -8.98 19.55
N ASP A 207 15.27 -8.05 20.06
CA ASP A 207 16.08 -7.14 19.23
C ASP A 207 17.07 -7.88 18.31
N ALA A 208 17.57 -9.04 18.73
CA ALA A 208 18.46 -9.85 17.91
C ALA A 208 17.75 -10.48 16.70
N ALA A 209 16.42 -10.60 16.74
CA ALA A 209 15.64 -11.19 15.64
C ALA A 209 15.76 -10.37 14.34
N MET A 210 16.14 -9.09 14.45
CA MET A 210 16.28 -8.14 13.34
C MET A 210 17.73 -7.81 13.01
N CYS A 211 18.70 -8.58 13.50
CA CYS A 211 20.14 -8.29 13.34
C CYS A 211 20.55 -8.05 11.88
N GLN A 212 20.05 -8.86 10.94
CA GLN A 212 20.35 -8.74 9.50
C GLN A 212 19.87 -7.41 8.91
N VAL A 213 18.72 -6.89 9.39
CA VAL A 213 18.22 -5.58 8.96
C VAL A 213 19.14 -4.47 9.48
N ASN A 214 19.58 -4.57 10.74
CA ASN A 214 20.49 -3.59 11.33
C ASN A 214 21.85 -3.62 10.64
N THR A 215 22.40 -4.81 10.36
CA THR A 215 23.64 -4.97 9.59
C THR A 215 23.51 -4.37 8.20
N PHE A 216 22.40 -4.59 7.49
CA PHE A 216 22.20 -4.00 6.16
C PHE A 216 22.10 -2.47 6.19
N LYS A 217 21.46 -1.89 7.21
CA LYS A 217 21.39 -0.42 7.41
C LYS A 217 22.77 0.23 7.49
N GLU A 218 23.76 -0.48 8.00
CA GLU A 218 25.16 -0.03 8.16
C GLU A 218 26.08 -0.49 7.00
N GLY A 219 25.53 -1.28 6.08
CA GLY A 219 26.22 -1.88 4.95
C GLY A 219 26.62 -0.88 3.87
N PRO A 220 27.53 -1.28 2.96
CA PRO A 220 28.06 -0.40 1.92
C PRO A 220 26.98 0.07 0.93
N GLU A 221 25.95 -0.72 0.66
CA GLU A 221 24.83 -0.36 -0.22
C GLU A 221 24.04 0.81 0.37
N MET A 222 23.65 0.71 1.65
CA MET A 222 22.92 1.79 2.34
C MET A 222 23.77 3.03 2.55
N LYS A 223 25.08 2.88 2.81
CA LYS A 223 26.01 4.02 2.92
C LYS A 223 26.05 4.85 1.63
N LYS A 224 26.11 4.21 0.46
CA LYS A 224 26.05 4.92 -0.83
C LYS A 224 24.75 5.70 -1.00
N VAL A 225 23.61 5.12 -0.62
CA VAL A 225 22.32 5.81 -0.67
C VAL A 225 22.31 7.00 0.30
N LEU A 226 22.84 6.84 1.51
CA LEU A 226 22.95 7.91 2.51
C LEU A 226 23.79 9.08 2.00
N GLU A 227 24.96 8.82 1.44
CA GLU A 227 25.85 9.84 0.88
C GLU A 227 25.19 10.61 -0.27
N LYS A 228 24.52 9.89 -1.18
CA LYS A 228 23.80 10.48 -2.31
C LYS A 228 22.64 11.37 -1.84
N VAL A 229 21.82 10.88 -0.91
CA VAL A 229 20.69 11.63 -0.36
C VAL A 229 21.19 12.83 0.45
N ALA A 230 22.25 12.68 1.24
CA ALA A 230 22.89 13.78 1.98
C ALA A 230 23.34 14.89 1.02
N SER A 231 24.00 14.53 -0.08
CA SER A 231 24.43 15.46 -1.12
C SER A 231 23.24 16.19 -1.76
N ALA A 232 22.19 15.46 -2.15
CA ALA A 232 20.97 16.03 -2.75
C ALA A 232 20.21 16.97 -1.80
N LEU A 233 20.26 16.69 -0.49
CA LEU A 233 19.63 17.52 0.55
C LEU A 233 20.52 18.66 1.05
N CYS A 234 21.78 18.74 0.60
CA CYS A 234 22.80 19.65 1.13
C CYS A 234 22.96 19.54 2.67
N LEU A 235 22.90 18.31 3.20
CA LEU A 235 23.09 18.01 4.63
C LEU A 235 24.37 17.20 4.85
N PRO A 236 25.04 17.34 6.01
CA PRO A 236 26.08 16.40 6.41
C PRO A 236 25.54 14.97 6.49
N VAL A 237 26.32 13.98 6.05
CA VAL A 237 25.86 12.58 6.04
C VAL A 237 25.62 12.05 7.44
N GLU A 238 26.35 12.56 8.44
CA GLU A 238 26.24 12.23 9.86
C GLU A 238 24.90 12.69 10.47
N GLU A 239 24.23 13.66 9.83
CA GLU A 239 22.87 14.00 10.24
C GLU A 239 21.90 12.89 9.79
N LEU A 240 22.15 12.18 8.68
CA LEU A 240 21.23 11.15 8.17
C LEU A 240 21.46 9.76 8.76
N ASN A 241 20.41 8.94 8.70
CA ASN A 241 20.49 7.50 8.94
C ASN A 241 19.50 6.78 8.03
N ALA A 242 19.66 5.45 7.92
CA ALA A 242 18.84 4.61 7.04
C ALA A 242 17.33 4.76 7.31
N ASP A 243 16.93 4.96 8.57
CA ASP A 243 15.54 5.11 8.97
C ASP A 243 14.91 6.43 8.48
N LEU A 244 15.65 7.54 8.51
CA LEU A 244 15.22 8.84 7.99
C LEU A 244 15.09 8.79 6.46
N VAL A 245 16.09 8.22 5.78
CA VAL A 245 16.08 8.07 4.32
C VAL A 245 14.95 7.13 3.87
N GLN A 246 14.71 6.03 4.58
CA GLN A 246 13.58 5.15 4.31
C GLN A 246 12.25 5.89 4.43
N VAL A 247 12.09 6.76 5.44
CA VAL A 247 10.85 7.55 5.58
C VAL A 247 10.67 8.52 4.42
N ALA A 248 11.73 9.22 3.98
CA ALA A 248 11.69 10.06 2.78
C ALA A 248 11.26 9.28 1.53
N PHE A 249 11.82 8.08 1.33
CA PHE A 249 11.43 7.19 0.23
C PHE A 249 9.96 6.75 0.33
N LEU A 250 9.50 6.36 1.52
CA LEU A 250 8.11 5.95 1.71
C LEU A 250 7.12 7.12 1.58
N THR A 251 7.54 8.37 1.84
CA THR A 251 6.70 9.55 1.58
C THR A 251 6.31 9.65 0.11
N CYS A 252 7.24 9.33 -0.81
CA CYS A 252 6.93 9.23 -2.25
C CYS A 252 5.78 8.24 -2.51
N SER A 253 5.88 7.04 -1.93
CA SER A 253 4.85 6.01 -2.04
C SER A 253 3.51 6.43 -1.43
N TYR A 254 3.52 7.03 -0.23
CA TYR A 254 2.29 7.45 0.44
C TYR A 254 1.56 8.55 -0.32
N GLU A 255 2.25 9.55 -0.87
CA GLU A 255 1.58 10.60 -1.65
C GLU A 255 1.02 10.08 -2.97
N LEU A 256 1.74 9.15 -3.63
CA LEU A 256 1.22 8.48 -4.81
C LEU A 256 -0.04 7.68 -4.48
N ALA A 257 -0.02 6.88 -3.40
CA ALA A 257 -1.16 6.06 -3.02
C ALA A 257 -2.34 6.89 -2.50
N ILE A 258 -2.12 7.97 -1.75
CA ILE A 258 -3.20 8.73 -1.09
C ILE A 258 -3.79 9.79 -2.01
N LYS A 259 -2.94 10.51 -2.75
CA LYS A 259 -3.32 11.69 -3.54
C LYS A 259 -3.20 11.48 -5.05
N ASN A 260 -2.62 10.36 -5.49
CA ASN A 260 -2.28 10.13 -6.90
C ASN A 260 -1.36 11.22 -7.47
N VAL A 261 -0.39 11.67 -6.68
CA VAL A 261 0.61 12.67 -7.09
C VAL A 261 2.02 12.13 -6.93
N THR A 262 2.93 12.59 -7.78
CA THR A 262 4.36 12.35 -7.61
C THR A 262 4.91 13.34 -6.60
N SER A 263 5.31 12.86 -5.43
CA SER A 263 5.89 13.70 -4.39
C SER A 263 7.23 14.31 -4.82
N PRO A 264 7.57 15.55 -4.43
CA PRO A 264 8.93 16.07 -4.59
C PRO A 264 9.99 15.15 -3.94
N TRP A 265 9.62 14.45 -2.86
CA TRP A 265 10.47 13.47 -2.18
C TRP A 265 10.91 12.31 -3.09
N CYS A 266 10.15 11.99 -4.15
CA CYS A 266 10.53 10.97 -5.12
C CYS A 266 11.83 11.33 -5.86
N SER A 267 12.08 12.63 -6.09
CA SER A 267 13.25 13.09 -6.86
C SER A 267 14.60 12.82 -6.21
N LEU A 268 14.63 12.46 -4.93
CA LEU A 268 15.84 12.09 -4.20
C LEU A 268 16.40 10.73 -4.62
N PHE A 269 15.58 9.88 -5.25
CA PHE A 269 15.87 8.47 -5.44
C PHE A 269 15.90 8.12 -6.92
N SER A 270 16.96 7.41 -7.31
CA SER A 270 16.99 6.67 -8.56
C SER A 270 16.45 5.26 -8.38
N GLU A 271 16.26 4.53 -9.47
CA GLU A 271 15.85 3.14 -9.44
C GLU A 271 16.83 2.24 -8.65
N GLU A 272 18.13 2.48 -8.75
CA GLU A 272 19.15 1.73 -7.99
C GLU A 272 19.05 2.00 -6.49
N ASP A 273 18.77 3.24 -6.08
CA ASP A 273 18.53 3.55 -4.66
C ASP A 273 17.24 2.88 -4.17
N ALA A 274 16.21 2.84 -5.03
CA ALA A 274 14.93 2.21 -4.73
C ALA A 274 15.08 0.70 -4.55
N LYS A 275 15.91 0.01 -5.35
CA LYS A 275 16.23 -1.40 -5.15
C LYS A 275 16.85 -1.66 -3.78
N VAL A 276 17.79 -0.82 -3.35
CA VAL A 276 18.44 -0.93 -2.03
C VAL A 276 17.44 -0.71 -0.89
N LEU A 277 16.61 0.34 -1.00
CA LEU A 277 15.61 0.68 0.01
C LEU A 277 14.45 -0.33 0.07
N GLU A 278 14.07 -0.90 -1.07
CA GLU A 278 13.10 -1.99 -1.10
C GLU A 278 13.69 -3.26 -0.48
N TYR A 279 14.94 -3.60 -0.81
CA TYR A 279 15.60 -4.74 -0.19
C TYR A 279 15.72 -4.59 1.34
N LEU A 280 15.98 -3.38 1.84
CA LEU A 280 15.93 -3.09 3.28
C LEU A 280 14.54 -3.39 3.87
N ASN A 281 13.47 -2.98 3.18
CA ASN A 281 12.10 -3.26 3.61
C ASN A 281 11.74 -4.75 3.49
N ASP A 282 12.22 -5.45 2.46
CA ASP A 282 12.04 -6.89 2.25
C ASP A 282 12.75 -7.71 3.33
N LEU A 283 14.00 -7.38 3.67
CA LEU A 283 14.69 -7.99 4.81
C LEU A 283 13.86 -7.82 6.09
N LYS A 284 13.29 -6.64 6.31
CA LYS A 284 12.41 -6.41 7.45
C LYS A 284 11.16 -7.30 7.41
N GLN A 285 10.50 -7.45 6.27
CA GLN A 285 9.33 -8.34 6.17
C GLN A 285 9.73 -9.80 6.31
N TYR A 286 10.82 -10.23 5.69
CA TYR A 286 11.33 -11.60 5.71
C TYR A 286 11.60 -12.07 7.15
N TRP A 287 12.37 -11.29 7.91
CA TRP A 287 12.72 -11.65 9.29
C TRP A 287 11.55 -11.48 10.26
N LYS A 288 10.76 -10.41 10.13
CA LYS A 288 9.69 -10.12 11.10
C LYS A 288 8.39 -10.90 10.85
N ARG A 289 8.05 -11.20 9.59
CA ARG A 289 6.73 -11.72 9.19
C ARG A 289 6.78 -12.86 8.16
N GLY A 290 7.91 -13.06 7.48
CA GLY A 290 8.11 -14.07 6.43
C GLY A 290 8.89 -15.28 6.94
N TYR A 291 9.80 -15.79 6.11
CA TYR A 291 10.49 -17.07 6.35
C TYR A 291 11.73 -16.99 7.25
N GLY A 292 12.05 -15.83 7.83
CA GLY A 292 13.24 -15.70 8.68
C GLY A 292 13.21 -16.58 9.93
N TYR A 293 12.01 -16.89 10.45
CA TYR A 293 11.83 -17.81 11.56
C TYR A 293 10.63 -18.72 11.32
N ASP A 294 10.80 -20.01 11.62
CA ASP A 294 9.72 -21.02 11.58
C ASP A 294 8.43 -20.54 12.27
N ILE A 295 8.59 -19.87 13.43
CA ILE A 295 7.45 -19.41 14.25
C ILE A 295 6.56 -18.40 13.53
N ASN A 296 7.09 -17.64 12.56
CA ASN A 296 6.33 -16.67 11.79
C ASN A 296 5.18 -17.35 11.05
N SER A 297 5.50 -18.43 10.31
CA SER A 297 4.49 -19.21 9.59
C SER A 297 3.57 -19.97 10.55
N ARG A 298 4.13 -20.61 11.58
CA ARG A 298 3.36 -21.41 12.56
C ARG A 298 2.37 -20.56 13.36
N SER A 299 2.65 -19.27 13.58
CA SER A 299 1.71 -18.37 14.25
C SER A 299 0.38 -18.21 13.49
N SER A 300 0.39 -18.39 12.16
CA SER A 300 -0.79 -18.27 11.29
C SER A 300 -1.66 -19.51 11.24
N CYS A 301 -1.27 -20.62 11.87
CA CYS A 301 -1.99 -21.90 11.78
C CYS A 301 -3.47 -21.78 12.11
N ILE A 302 -3.85 -20.94 13.07
CA ILE A 302 -5.24 -20.76 13.46
C ILE A 302 -6.10 -20.12 12.35
N LEU A 303 -5.54 -19.19 11.56
CA LEU A 303 -6.22 -18.63 10.41
C LEU A 303 -6.38 -19.66 9.29
N PHE A 304 -5.33 -20.44 9.02
CA PHE A 304 -5.41 -21.50 8.02
C PHE A 304 -6.41 -22.58 8.40
N GLN A 305 -6.42 -23.01 9.67
CA GLN A 305 -7.40 -23.96 10.19
C GLN A 305 -8.83 -23.45 10.03
N ASP A 306 -9.09 -22.18 10.38
CA ASP A 306 -10.41 -21.57 10.18
C ASP A 306 -10.84 -21.61 8.71
N ILE A 307 -9.95 -21.23 7.78
CA ILE A 307 -10.26 -21.24 6.34
C ILE A 307 -10.60 -22.65 5.87
N PHE A 308 -9.75 -23.64 6.16
CA PHE A 308 -9.95 -25.00 5.67
C PHE A 308 -11.18 -25.67 6.29
N GLN A 309 -11.39 -25.54 7.61
CA GLN A 309 -12.56 -26.10 8.27
C GLN A 309 -13.87 -25.60 7.65
N HIS A 310 -13.92 -24.33 7.27
CA HIS A 310 -15.12 -23.77 6.65
C HIS A 310 -15.29 -24.17 5.18
N LEU A 311 -14.19 -24.35 4.44
CA LEU A 311 -14.24 -24.90 3.08
C LEU A 311 -14.70 -26.36 3.11
N ASP A 312 -14.16 -27.17 4.01
CA ASP A 312 -14.56 -28.58 4.20
C ASP A 312 -16.04 -28.68 4.57
N LYS A 313 -16.48 -27.87 5.54
CA LYS A 313 -17.89 -27.78 5.93
C LYS A 313 -18.79 -27.39 4.75
N ALA A 314 -18.38 -26.43 3.93
CA ALA A 314 -19.16 -26.05 2.75
C ALA A 314 -19.30 -27.20 1.76
N VAL A 315 -18.23 -27.97 1.55
CA VAL A 315 -18.26 -29.18 0.70
C VAL A 315 -19.19 -30.23 1.28
N GLU A 316 -19.13 -30.50 2.58
CA GLU A 316 -20.01 -31.47 3.26
C GLU A 316 -21.48 -31.08 3.17
N GLU A 317 -21.82 -29.81 3.40
CA GLU A 317 -23.20 -29.28 3.31
C GLU A 317 -23.72 -29.20 1.86
N SER A 318 -22.84 -29.31 0.86
CA SER A 318 -23.20 -29.26 -0.56
C SER A 318 -23.54 -30.62 -1.17
N LYS A 319 -23.26 -31.72 -0.45
CA LYS A 319 -23.63 -33.08 -0.84
C LYS A 319 -25.10 -33.35 -0.55
#